data_AF-A0A9R0V4K2-F1
#
_entry.id   AF-A0A9R0V4K2-F1
#
_cell.length_a   1.000
_cell.length_b   1.000
_cell.length_c   1.000
_cell.angle_alpha   90.00
_cell.angle_beta   90.00
_cell.angle_gamma   90.00
#
_symmetry.space_group_name_H-M   'P 1'
#
loop_
_entity.id
_entity.type
_entity.pdbx_description
1 polymer ?
#
loop_
_entity_poly.entity_id
_entity_poly.type
_entity_poly.pdbx_seq_one_letter_code
_entity_poly.pdbx_strand_id
1 'polypeptide(L)'
;MVVPVIDFSKLDGAERAETMAQIADGCENWGFFQLVNHGIPLELLDRVKKAAISPAVGEGRAAAYPDYVFGDYMDVYNKQKFNAKEPRFEAVKAPKAA
;
A
#
# COMPACT_ATOMS: atom_id res chain seq x y z
N MET A 1 -20.24 8.56 9.38
CA MET A 1 -20.26 9.02 7.97
C MET A 1 -20.31 7.77 7.11
N VAL A 2 -21.28 7.65 6.20
CA VAL A 2 -21.51 6.44 5.40
C VAL A 2 -21.07 6.72 3.97
N VAL A 3 -20.17 5.91 3.41
CA VAL A 3 -19.67 6.10 2.03
C VAL A 3 -20.78 5.74 1.03
N PRO A 4 -21.03 6.54 -0.03
CA PRO A 4 -22.02 6.20 -1.05
C PRO A 4 -21.62 4.92 -1.78
N VAL A 5 -22.60 4.05 -2.01
CA VAL A 5 -22.43 2.80 -2.78
C VAL A 5 -23.35 2.87 -3.99
N ILE A 6 -22.79 2.76 -5.19
CA ILE A 6 -23.51 2.85 -6.46
C ILE A 6 -23.52 1.49 -7.14
N ASP A 7 -24.71 1.03 -7.51
CA ASP A 7 -24.92 -0.23 -8.22
C ASP A 7 -24.84 -0.02 -9.74
N PHE A 8 -23.79 -0.56 -10.36
CA PHE A 8 -23.54 -0.40 -11.79
C PHE A 8 -24.45 -1.24 -12.68
N SER A 9 -25.09 -2.29 -12.15
CA SER A 9 -26.02 -3.11 -12.94
C SER A 9 -27.26 -2.32 -13.39
N LYS A 10 -27.55 -1.20 -12.72
CA LYS A 10 -28.69 -0.33 -13.00
C LYS A 10 -28.47 0.61 -14.19
N LEU A 11 -27.25 0.68 -14.73
CA LEU A 11 -26.92 1.54 -15.88
C LEU A 11 -27.52 1.05 -17.19
N ASP A 12 -27.80 -0.25 -17.32
CA ASP A 12 -28.34 -0.83 -18.56
C ASP A 12 -29.87 -0.94 -18.57
N GLY A 13 -30.55 -0.35 -17.57
CA GLY A 13 -31.99 -0.48 -17.35
C GLY A 13 -32.75 0.84 -17.22
N ALA A 14 -33.99 0.75 -16.74
CA ALA A 14 -34.86 1.90 -16.51
C ALA A 14 -34.30 2.88 -15.47
N GLU A 15 -33.48 2.38 -14.54
CA GLU A 15 -32.88 3.14 -13.44
C GLU A 15 -31.59 3.89 -13.85
N ARG A 16 -31.23 3.88 -15.14
CA ARG A 16 -30.02 4.53 -15.64
C ARG A 16 -29.96 6.02 -15.27
N ALA A 17 -31.07 6.74 -15.40
CA ALA A 17 -31.09 8.18 -15.15
C ALA A 17 -30.81 8.51 -13.68
N GLU A 18 -31.40 7.74 -12.76
CA GLU A 18 -31.19 7.88 -11.31
C GLU A 18 -29.76 7.49 -10.93
N THR A 19 -29.25 6.38 -11.48
CA THR A 19 -27.88 5.92 -11.22
C THR A 19 -26.85 6.95 -11.71
N MET A 20 -27.08 7.57 -12.87
CA MET A 20 -26.23 8.66 -13.37
C MET A 20 -26.29 9.91 -12.48
N ALA A 21 -27.44 10.23 -11.89
CA ALA A 21 -27.56 11.33 -10.94
C ALA A 21 -26.77 11.06 -9.64
N GLN A 22 -26.78 9.81 -9.15
CA GLN A 22 -25.95 9.41 -8.00
C GLN A 22 -24.45 9.53 -8.29
N ILE A 23 -24.02 9.17 -9.51
CA ILE A 23 -22.62 9.33 -9.93
C ILE A 23 -22.24 10.81 -9.97
N ALA A 24 -23.10 11.67 -10.51
CA ALA A 24 -22.87 13.11 -10.54
C ALA A 24 -22.74 13.70 -9.12
N ASP A 25 -23.68 13.37 -8.23
CA ASP A 25 -23.64 13.78 -6.82
C ASP A 25 -22.37 13.28 -6.10
N GLY A 26 -22.01 12.01 -6.31
CA GLY A 26 -20.78 11.43 -5.76
C GLY A 26 -19.51 12.15 -6.23
N CYS A 27 -19.48 12.61 -7.48
CA CYS A 27 -18.36 13.40 -8.02
C CYS A 27 -18.30 14.83 -7.47
N GLU A 28 -19.46 15.50 -7.35
CA GLU A 28 -19.53 16.91 -6.94
C GLU A 28 -19.38 17.10 -5.42
N ASN A 29 -20.06 16.25 -4.63
CA ASN A 29 -20.24 16.48 -3.20
C ASN A 29 -19.40 15.56 -2.31
N TRP A 30 -19.02 14.37 -2.79
CA TRP A 30 -18.26 13.38 -2.00
C TRP A 30 -16.80 13.29 -2.39
N GLY A 31 -16.49 13.36 -3.68
CA GLY A 31 -15.15 13.14 -4.24
C GLY A 31 -14.74 11.65 -4.30
N PHE A 32 -15.51 10.74 -3.70
CA PHE A 32 -15.34 9.30 -3.84
C PHE A 32 -16.64 8.53 -3.51
N PHE A 33 -16.78 7.35 -4.08
CA PHE A 33 -17.89 6.42 -3.82
C PHE A 33 -17.44 4.98 -4.11
N GLN A 34 -18.14 4.00 -3.54
CA GLN A 34 -17.92 2.60 -3.80
C GLN A 34 -18.81 2.12 -4.95
N LEU A 35 -18.24 1.30 -5.83
CA LEU A 35 -18.96 0.65 -6.92
C LEU A 35 -19.22 -0.81 -6.61
N VAL A 36 -20.44 -1.28 -6.87
CA VAL A 36 -20.82 -2.70 -6.82
C VAL A 36 -21.43 -3.14 -8.14
N ASN A 37 -21.44 -4.44 -8.42
CA ASN A 37 -21.96 -5.02 -9.66
C ASN A 37 -21.36 -4.41 -10.96
N HIS A 38 -20.10 -3.97 -10.89
CA HIS A 38 -19.36 -3.37 -12.01
C HIS A 38 -18.90 -4.39 -13.08
N GLY A 39 -19.23 -5.67 -12.94
CA GLY A 39 -18.90 -6.72 -13.92
C GLY A 39 -17.45 -7.24 -13.88
N ILE A 40 -16.65 -6.85 -12.88
CA ILE A 40 -15.29 -7.42 -12.72
C ILE A 40 -15.42 -8.76 -11.99
N PRO A 41 -14.91 -9.87 -12.55
CA PRO A 41 -15.00 -11.18 -11.91
C PRO A 41 -14.30 -11.20 -10.54
N LEU A 42 -14.94 -11.82 -9.55
CA LEU A 42 -14.39 -11.94 -8.20
C LEU A 42 -13.05 -12.69 -8.19
N GLU A 43 -12.90 -13.72 -9.02
CA GLU A 43 -11.63 -14.45 -9.16
C GLU A 43 -10.47 -13.57 -9.63
N LEU A 44 -10.75 -12.57 -10.48
CA LEU A 44 -9.73 -11.62 -10.91
C LEU A 44 -9.34 -10.70 -9.75
N LEU A 45 -10.31 -10.18 -9.00
CA LEU A 45 -10.04 -9.35 -7.82
C LEU A 45 -9.21 -10.11 -6.79
N ASP A 46 -9.51 -11.38 -6.54
CA ASP A 46 -8.78 -12.20 -5.59
C ASP A 46 -7.36 -12.49 -6.06
N ARG A 47 -7.15 -12.76 -7.35
CA ARG A 47 -5.80 -12.89 -7.93
C ARG A 47 -4.99 -11.60 -7.81
N VAL A 48 -5.60 -10.45 -8.08
CA VAL A 48 -4.94 -9.14 -7.98
C VAL A 48 -4.58 -8.81 -6.53
N LYS A 49 -5.51 -9.02 -5.60
CA LYS A 49 -5.24 -8.89 -4.15
C LYS A 49 -4.09 -9.80 -3.74
N LYS A 50 -4.13 -11.07 -4.13
CA LYS A 50 -3.05 -12.01 -3.81
C LYS A 50 -1.71 -11.54 -4.38
N ALA A 51 -1.65 -11.11 -5.64
CA ALA A 51 -0.41 -10.66 -6.26
C ALA A 51 0.15 -9.37 -5.63
N ALA A 52 -0.70 -8.39 -5.31
CA ALA A 52 -0.28 -7.11 -4.77
C ALA A 52 0.13 -7.16 -3.29
N ILE A 53 -0.45 -8.08 -2.52
CA ILE A 53 -0.23 -8.23 -1.07
C ILE A 53 0.69 -9.42 -0.77
N SER A 54 1.07 -10.20 -1.78
CA SER A 54 2.09 -11.23 -1.57
C SER A 54 3.38 -10.54 -1.14
N PRO A 55 4.07 -11.04 -0.10
CA PRO A 55 5.47 -10.66 0.11
C PRO A 55 6.20 -10.91 -1.21
N ALA A 56 7.20 -10.11 -1.55
CA ALA A 56 7.99 -10.33 -2.75
C ALA A 56 8.58 -11.74 -2.72
N VAL A 57 7.87 -12.71 -3.33
CA VAL A 57 8.33 -14.08 -3.46
C VAL A 57 9.31 -14.04 -4.61
N GLY A 58 10.53 -13.59 -4.32
CA GLY A 58 11.68 -14.06 -5.06
C GLY A 58 11.79 -15.57 -4.81
N GLU A 59 11.90 -16.35 -5.88
CA GLU A 59 12.45 -17.70 -5.80
C GLU A 59 13.89 -17.57 -5.25
N GLY A 60 14.00 -17.57 -3.93
CA GLY A 60 15.20 -17.07 -3.27
C GLY A 60 14.94 -16.77 -1.80
N ARG A 61 14.61 -17.82 -1.05
CA ARG A 61 14.75 -17.92 0.42
C ARG A 61 14.00 -16.82 1.21
N ALA A 62 12.86 -17.23 1.80
CA ALA A 62 12.22 -16.58 2.95
C ALA A 62 13.10 -16.56 4.24
N ALA A 63 14.42 -16.53 4.12
CA ALA A 63 15.38 -16.34 5.20
C ALA A 63 16.48 -15.42 4.66
N ALA A 64 16.71 -14.22 5.14
CA ALA A 64 16.30 -13.63 6.40
C ALA A 64 16.25 -12.12 6.20
N TYR A 65 15.05 -11.53 6.23
CA TYR A 65 14.97 -10.15 6.66
C TYR A 65 14.66 -10.22 8.15
N PRO A 66 15.55 -9.73 9.03
CA PRO A 66 15.28 -9.77 10.46
C PRO A 66 14.00 -8.98 10.72
N ASP A 67 13.12 -9.54 11.55
CA ASP A 67 11.97 -8.83 12.08
C ASP A 67 12.49 -7.73 13.03
N TYR A 68 12.94 -6.62 12.45
CA TYR A 68 13.51 -5.51 13.19
C TYR A 68 12.37 -4.73 13.84
N VAL A 69 12.22 -4.88 15.15
CA VAL A 69 11.24 -4.13 15.93
C VAL A 69 11.87 -2.80 16.35
N PHE A 70 11.06 -1.77 16.58
CA PHE A 70 11.54 -0.46 17.04
C PHE A 70 12.49 -0.54 18.26
N GLY A 71 12.33 -1.56 19.11
CA GLY A 71 13.25 -1.85 20.23
C GLY A 71 14.68 -2.18 19.77
N ASP A 72 14.84 -3.03 18.75
CA ASP A 72 16.15 -3.43 18.23
C ASP A 72 16.92 -2.22 17.65
N TYR A 73 16.18 -1.26 17.09
CA TYR A 73 16.75 0.01 16.62
C TYR A 73 17.25 0.87 17.78
N MET A 74 16.46 1.02 18.83
CA MET A 74 16.83 1.81 19.99
C MET A 74 18.01 1.18 20.75
N ASP A 75 18.12 -0.14 20.80
CA ASP A 75 19.26 -0.83 21.39
C ASP A 75 20.57 -0.58 20.63
N VAL A 76 20.52 -0.66 19.30
CA VAL A 76 21.68 -0.34 18.45
C VAL A 76 22.02 1.15 18.53
N TYR A 77 21.03 2.02 18.48
CA TYR A 77 21.20 3.47 18.60
C TYR A 77 21.82 3.86 19.94
N ASN A 78 21.29 3.34 21.05
CA ASN A 78 21.80 3.63 22.38
C ASN A 78 23.25 3.13 22.54
N LYS A 79 23.60 1.98 21.97
CA LYS A 79 24.98 1.48 22.00
C LYS A 79 25.92 2.30 21.10
N GLN A 80 25.47 2.74 19.94
CA GLN A 80 26.33 3.38 18.95
C GLN A 80 26.42 4.91 19.07
N LYS A 81 25.37 5.60 19.54
CA LYS A 81 25.33 7.07 19.58
C LYS A 81 26.36 7.67 20.54
N PHE A 82 26.76 6.91 21.55
CA PHE A 82 27.77 7.32 22.54
C PHE A 82 29.19 6.84 22.21
N ASN A 83 29.39 6.12 21.09
CA ASN A 83 30.73 5.79 20.63
C ASN A 83 31.44 7.03 20.07
N ALA A 84 32.77 7.02 20.13
CA ALA A 84 33.60 8.04 19.51
C ALA A 84 33.27 8.18 18.02
N LYS A 85 33.12 9.41 17.53
CA LYS A 85 32.68 9.69 16.15
C LYS A 85 33.83 9.73 15.15
N GLU A 86 35.06 9.95 15.61
CA GLU A 86 36.30 9.96 14.82
C GLU A 86 36.40 8.84 13.78
N PRO A 87 36.14 7.55 14.11
CA PRO A 87 36.22 6.47 13.14
C PRO A 87 35.24 6.62 11.95
N ARG A 88 34.07 7.24 12.16
CA ARG A 88 33.09 7.50 11.10
C ARG A 88 33.59 8.58 10.13
N PHE A 89 34.31 9.59 10.63
CA PHE A 89 34.85 10.65 9.79
C PHE A 89 36.04 10.17 8.96
N GLU A 90 36.88 9.30 9.52
CA GLU A 90 37.97 8.68 8.77
C GLU A 90 37.47 7.74 7.67
N ALA A 91 36.40 6.98 7.92
CA ALA A 91 35.77 6.13 6.91
C ALA A 91 35.13 6.91 5.73
N VAL A 92 34.67 8.14 5.96
CA VAL A 92 34.16 9.03 4.89
C VAL A 92 35.30 9.67 4.09
N LYS A 93 36.46 9.89 4.72
CA LYS A 93 37.67 10.41 4.05
C LYS A 93 38.43 9.34 3.28
N ALA A 94 38.30 8.07 3.66
CA ALA A 94 38.95 6.98 2.96
C ALA A 94 38.44 6.91 1.50
N PRO A 95 39.34 6.86 0.49
CA PRO A 95 38.92 6.68 -0.88
C PRO A 95 38.18 5.35 -0.98
N LYS A 96 37.04 5.35 -1.66
CA LYS A 96 36.23 4.17 -1.91
C LYS A 96 37.13 3.14 -2.61
N ALA A 97 37.52 2.08 -1.92
CA ALA A 97 38.32 1.01 -2.51
C ALA A 97 37.56 0.45 -3.73
N ALA A 98 38.22 0.48 -4.88
CA ALA A 98 37.71 0.00 -6.16
C ALA A 98 37.70 -1.53 -6.22
#